data_AF-A0A178X7G6-F1
#
_entry.id   AF-A0A178X7G6-F1
#
_cell.length_a   1.000
_cell.length_b   1.000
_cell.length_c   1.000
_cell.angle_alpha   90.00
_cell.angle_beta   90.00
_cell.angle_gamma   90.00
#
_symmetry.space_group_name_H-M   'P 1'
#
loop_
_entity.id
_entity.type
_entity.pdbx_description
1 polymer ?
#
loop_
_entity_poly.entity_id
_entity_poly.type
_entity_poly.pdbx_seq_one_letter_code
_entity_poly.pdbx_strand_id
1 'polypeptide(L)'
;MKKNGATGEGRGEQPRTGSVGVPVQVSTANVAEGRTRHEVARLLLEQGPMTAVVVAEQLGISPTAIRRHLDALQADGEAETRDAPRRGPRGRGRPAKLFLLTEAGRARFGHAYDDLASSAIRFLAEHAGPDAVRAFAERRVEGLVGPHRQAITGSADPVERAEALATALSREGYAASTRQIGAGAPASNVGAQLCQHHCPVAHVAAEFPQLCEAETEAFAKLLGTHVQRLATIARGDNACTTHVPAGPAGIPAHPEPDRTTPGAAAAPPDGHAPRIPNGGKPA
;
A
#
# COMPACT_ATOMS: atom_id res chain seq x y z
N MET A 1 38.56 -52.84 -42.65
CA MET A 1 37.90 -53.57 -43.76
C MET A 1 36.39 -53.47 -43.62
N LYS A 2 35.70 -52.96 -44.66
CA LYS A 2 34.38 -53.39 -45.21
C LYS A 2 33.22 -53.62 -44.22
N LYS A 3 32.03 -53.00 -44.33
CA LYS A 3 31.26 -52.54 -45.51
C LYS A 3 30.11 -51.62 -45.06
N ASN A 4 29.80 -50.65 -45.91
CA ASN A 4 28.61 -49.80 -45.92
C ASN A 4 27.35 -50.58 -46.36
N GLY A 5 26.16 -50.02 -46.07
CA GLY A 5 25.05 -50.02 -47.03
C GLY A 5 23.62 -49.99 -46.49
N ALA A 6 22.98 -48.80 -46.61
CA ALA A 6 21.55 -48.51 -46.89
C ALA A 6 20.49 -48.97 -45.86
N THR A 7 19.33 -48.34 -45.61
CA THR A 7 18.42 -47.44 -46.35
C THR A 7 17.46 -46.88 -45.26
N GLY A 8 17.02 -45.61 -45.21
CA GLY A 8 15.91 -45.06 -45.99
C GLY A 8 14.71 -44.70 -45.09
N GLU A 9 14.16 -43.48 -45.28
CA GLU A 9 12.80 -43.02 -44.97
C GLU A 9 12.45 -42.35 -43.62
N GLY A 10 11.84 -41.16 -43.72
CA GLY A 10 10.75 -40.74 -42.82
C GLY A 10 11.02 -39.56 -41.87
N ARG A 11 11.25 -38.34 -42.37
CA ARG A 11 11.07 -37.11 -41.55
C ARG A 11 9.57 -36.86 -41.32
N GLY A 12 9.07 -37.28 -40.17
CA GLY A 12 7.79 -36.86 -39.59
C GLY A 12 8.02 -35.87 -38.45
N GLU A 13 7.76 -34.59 -38.73
CA GLU A 13 7.76 -33.48 -37.77
C GLU A 13 6.66 -33.71 -36.71
N GLN A 14 7.02 -33.86 -35.43
CA GLN A 14 6.07 -33.80 -34.32
C GLN A 14 6.06 -32.36 -33.75
N PRO A 15 4.89 -31.71 -33.62
CA PRO A 15 4.82 -30.41 -32.97
C PRO A 15 5.00 -30.58 -31.46
N ARG A 16 5.92 -29.78 -30.89
CA ARG A 16 6.15 -29.70 -29.45
C ARG A 16 4.90 -29.12 -28.79
N THR A 17 4.18 -29.96 -28.05
CA THR A 17 3.08 -29.53 -27.18
C THR A 17 3.63 -28.72 -26.02
N GLY A 18 3.02 -27.55 -25.80
CA GLY A 18 3.38 -26.62 -24.74
C GLY A 18 3.18 -27.24 -23.35
N SER A 19 4.10 -26.92 -22.45
CA SER A 19 3.96 -27.21 -21.02
C SER A 19 2.81 -26.37 -20.47
N VAL A 20 1.64 -26.99 -20.33
CA VAL A 20 0.51 -26.43 -19.58
C VAL A 20 0.93 -26.35 -18.11
N GLY A 21 0.89 -25.13 -17.57
CA GLY A 21 1.13 -24.86 -16.16
C GLY A 21 0.14 -25.62 -15.29
N VAL A 22 0.65 -26.36 -14.31
CA VAL A 22 -0.15 -27.11 -13.34
C VAL A 22 -0.85 -26.11 -12.41
N PRO A 23 -2.19 -26.11 -12.33
CA PRO A 23 -2.88 -25.27 -11.36
C PRO A 23 -2.60 -25.81 -9.95
N VAL A 24 -2.22 -24.92 -9.03
CA VAL A 24 -2.09 -25.23 -7.59
C VAL A 24 -3.48 -25.59 -7.05
N GLN A 25 -3.78 -26.88 -6.98
CA GLN A 25 -5.00 -27.40 -6.38
C GLN A 25 -4.86 -27.28 -4.86
N VAL A 26 -5.50 -26.27 -4.26
CA VAL A 26 -5.62 -26.19 -2.80
C VAL A 26 -6.62 -27.27 -2.35
N SER A 27 -6.10 -28.36 -1.79
CA SER A 27 -6.91 -29.50 -1.32
C SER A 27 -7.95 -29.07 -0.28
N THR A 28 -9.17 -29.59 -0.37
CA THR A 28 -10.26 -29.37 0.60
C THR A 28 -9.86 -29.70 2.05
N ALA A 29 -8.95 -30.66 2.22
CA ALA A 29 -8.34 -31.01 3.49
C ALA A 29 -7.52 -29.86 4.11
N ASN A 30 -6.77 -29.09 3.30
CA ASN A 30 -6.00 -27.93 3.79
C ASN A 30 -6.92 -26.77 4.18
N VAL A 31 -8.06 -26.61 3.49
CA VAL A 31 -9.06 -25.60 3.84
C VAL A 31 -9.76 -25.97 5.15
N ALA A 32 -10.08 -27.25 5.36
CA ALA A 32 -10.66 -27.74 6.61
C ALA A 32 -9.66 -27.64 7.78
N GLU A 33 -8.39 -28.00 7.56
CA GLU A 33 -7.30 -27.85 8.52
C GLU A 33 -7.09 -26.39 8.94
N GLY A 34 -7.11 -25.45 7.97
CA GLY A 34 -7.02 -24.02 8.23
C GLY A 34 -8.20 -23.46 9.02
N ARG A 35 -9.42 -23.94 8.73
CA ARG A 35 -10.64 -23.57 9.47
C ARG A 35 -10.58 -24.05 10.92
N THR A 36 -10.20 -25.30 11.16
CA THR A 36 -10.08 -25.83 12.52
C THR A 36 -8.97 -25.12 13.30
N ARG A 37 -7.82 -24.83 12.66
CA ARG A 37 -6.74 -24.06 13.29
C ARG A 37 -7.19 -22.65 13.68
N HIS A 38 -7.99 -22.00 12.84
CA HIS A 38 -8.58 -20.69 13.14
C HIS A 38 -9.52 -20.77 14.36
N GLU A 39 -10.40 -21.77 14.44
CA GLU A 39 -11.30 -21.96 15.60
C GLU A 39 -10.54 -22.26 16.89
N VAL A 40 -9.46 -23.06 16.83
CA VAL A 40 -8.58 -23.31 17.98
C VAL A 40 -7.96 -22.00 18.50
N ALA A 41 -7.41 -21.19 17.61
CA ALA A 41 -6.84 -19.90 17.97
C ALA A 41 -7.92 -18.95 18.53
N ARG A 42 -9.14 -18.96 17.96
CA ARG A 42 -10.26 -18.12 18.42
C ARG A 42 -10.66 -18.46 19.86
N LEU A 43 -10.73 -19.75 20.20
CA LEU A 43 -11.02 -20.19 21.57
C LEU A 43 -9.97 -19.74 22.58
N LEU A 44 -8.68 -19.84 22.24
CA LEU A 44 -7.59 -19.36 23.09
C LEU A 44 -7.60 -17.83 23.24
N LEU A 45 -8.05 -17.10 22.21
CA LEU A 45 -8.23 -15.66 22.25
C LEU A 45 -9.34 -15.26 23.24
N GLU A 46 -10.52 -15.88 23.10
CA GLU A 46 -11.74 -15.53 23.82
C GLU A 46 -11.71 -15.97 25.29
N GLN A 47 -11.19 -17.16 25.57
CA GLN A 47 -11.27 -17.79 26.89
C GLN A 47 -9.94 -17.82 27.64
N GLY A 48 -8.86 -17.40 26.97
CA GLY A 48 -7.53 -17.35 27.55
C GLY A 48 -6.82 -18.71 27.59
N PRO A 49 -5.81 -18.87 28.46
CA PRO A 49 -4.95 -20.06 28.47
C PRO A 49 -5.70 -21.36 28.80
N MET A 50 -5.61 -22.36 27.92
CA MET A 50 -6.34 -23.63 28.06
C MET A 50 -5.49 -24.85 27.71
N THR A 51 -5.87 -26.02 28.21
CA THR A 51 -5.21 -27.27 27.82
C THR A 51 -5.78 -27.80 26.50
N ALA A 52 -5.00 -28.60 25.78
CA ALA A 52 -5.46 -29.26 24.55
C ALA A 52 -6.71 -30.14 24.75
N VAL A 53 -6.93 -30.67 25.96
CA VAL A 53 -8.11 -31.48 26.29
C VAL A 53 -9.36 -30.61 26.35
N VAL A 54 -9.28 -29.43 26.99
CA VAL A 54 -10.43 -28.52 27.10
C VAL A 54 -10.79 -27.94 25.73
N VAL A 55 -9.80 -27.60 24.91
CA VAL A 55 -10.05 -27.13 23.53
C VAL A 55 -10.71 -28.24 22.69
N ALA A 56 -10.28 -29.48 22.84
CA ALA A 56 -10.86 -30.65 22.18
C ALA A 56 -12.32 -30.89 22.57
N GLU A 57 -12.64 -30.80 23.87
CA GLU A 57 -14.01 -30.92 24.37
C GLU A 57 -14.93 -29.84 23.81
N GLN A 58 -14.47 -28.58 23.77
CA GLN A 58 -15.30 -27.47 23.29
C GLN A 58 -15.54 -27.50 21.77
N LEU A 59 -14.57 -27.98 20.98
CA LEU A 59 -14.71 -28.08 19.52
C LEU A 59 -15.32 -29.41 19.07
N GLY A 60 -15.50 -30.39 19.97
CA GLY A 60 -15.97 -31.73 19.62
C GLY A 60 -14.97 -32.51 18.74
N ILE A 61 -13.67 -32.20 18.86
CA ILE A 61 -12.59 -32.79 18.05
C ILE A 61 -11.67 -33.60 18.94
N SER A 62 -11.04 -34.66 18.41
CA SER A 62 -10.14 -35.49 19.21
C SER A 62 -8.95 -34.68 19.78
N PRO A 63 -8.50 -34.97 21.02
CA PRO A 63 -7.32 -34.31 21.61
C PRO A 63 -6.05 -34.47 20.78
N THR A 64 -5.92 -35.54 19.98
CA THR A 64 -4.76 -35.76 19.10
C THR A 64 -4.78 -34.79 17.91
N ALA A 65 -5.95 -34.55 17.31
CA ALA A 65 -6.07 -33.60 16.21
C ALA A 65 -5.87 -32.15 16.70
N ILE A 66 -6.44 -31.78 17.84
CA ILE A 66 -6.21 -30.46 18.44
C ILE A 66 -4.74 -30.22 18.75
N ARG A 67 -4.02 -31.22 19.29
CA ARG A 67 -2.58 -31.09 19.54
C ARG A 67 -1.80 -30.78 18.26
N ARG A 68 -2.14 -31.39 17.13
CA ARG A 68 -1.47 -31.06 15.84
C ARG A 68 -1.65 -29.61 15.45
N HIS A 69 -2.86 -29.04 15.60
CA HIS A 69 -3.09 -27.63 15.31
C HIS A 69 -2.37 -26.72 16.31
N LEU A 70 -2.36 -27.06 17.60
CA LEU A 70 -1.64 -26.31 18.63
C LEU A 70 -0.12 -26.34 18.42
N ASP A 71 0.42 -27.51 18.06
CA ASP A 71 1.84 -27.67 17.74
C ASP A 71 2.21 -26.86 16.50
N ALA A 72 1.33 -26.79 15.49
CA ALA A 72 1.52 -25.94 14.32
C ALA A 72 1.50 -24.44 14.70
N LEU A 73 0.54 -24.00 15.52
CA LEU A 73 0.51 -22.63 16.04
C LEU A 73 1.78 -22.30 16.85
N GLN A 74 2.33 -23.25 17.61
CA GLN A 74 3.60 -23.05 18.30
C GLN A 74 4.78 -22.97 17.33
N ALA A 75 4.81 -23.82 16.31
CA ALA A 75 5.86 -23.82 15.29
C ALA A 75 5.86 -22.51 14.49
N ASP A 76 4.69 -21.95 14.24
CA ASP A 76 4.49 -20.67 13.54
C ASP A 76 4.76 -19.46 14.47
N GLY A 77 5.08 -19.67 15.76
CA GLY A 77 5.32 -18.60 16.74
C GLY A 77 4.05 -17.88 17.21
N GLU A 78 2.88 -18.41 16.87
CA GLU A 78 1.56 -17.84 17.14
C GLU A 78 0.98 -18.29 18.50
N ALA A 79 1.49 -19.39 19.05
CA ALA A 79 1.13 -19.86 20.38
C ALA A 79 2.39 -20.22 21.19
N GLU A 80 2.28 -20.12 22.51
CA GLU A 80 3.28 -20.60 23.43
C GLU A 80 2.63 -21.45 24.53
N THR A 81 3.47 -22.17 25.29
CA THR A 81 3.00 -23.02 26.38
C THR A 81 3.53 -22.57 27.72
N ARG A 82 2.65 -22.61 28.73
CA ARG A 82 2.99 -22.42 30.13
C ARG A 82 2.56 -23.67 30.92
N ASP A 83 3.31 -24.03 31.96
CA ASP A 83 2.88 -25.08 32.88
C ASP A 83 1.61 -24.65 33.63
N ALA A 84 0.62 -25.54 33.68
CA ALA A 84 -0.60 -25.29 34.46
C ALA A 84 -0.25 -25.09 35.95
N PRO A 85 -0.89 -24.12 36.65
CA PRO A 85 -0.73 -23.98 38.08
C PRO A 85 -1.03 -25.30 38.80
N ARG A 86 -0.15 -25.71 39.73
CA ARG A 86 -0.36 -26.92 40.52
C ARG A 86 -1.57 -26.73 41.44
N ARG A 87 -2.70 -27.36 41.12
CA ARG A 87 -3.85 -27.53 42.03
C ARG A 87 -3.93 -28.99 42.46
N GLY A 88 -3.63 -29.27 43.74
CA GLY A 88 -3.88 -30.57 44.38
C GLY A 88 -2.64 -31.45 44.65
N PRO A 89 -2.81 -32.54 45.42
CA PRO A 89 -1.72 -33.45 45.80
C PRO A 89 -1.20 -34.24 44.60
N ARG A 90 0.08 -34.61 44.66
CA ARG A 90 0.87 -35.28 43.61
C ARG A 90 0.13 -36.45 42.93
N GLY A 91 -0.38 -36.22 41.72
CA GLY A 91 -0.60 -37.28 40.72
C GLY A 91 0.72 -37.65 40.02
N ARG A 92 0.81 -38.86 39.46
CA ARG A 92 1.97 -39.31 38.67
C ARG A 92 1.85 -38.71 37.25
N GLY A 93 2.86 -37.93 36.81
CA GLY A 93 2.93 -37.42 35.43
C GLY A 93 3.53 -36.01 35.30
N ARG A 94 3.88 -35.61 34.08
CA ARG A 94 4.29 -34.24 33.75
C ARG A 94 3.06 -33.31 33.88
N PRO A 95 3.19 -32.10 34.46
CA PRO A 95 2.11 -31.12 34.52
C PRO A 95 1.46 -30.89 33.14
N ALA A 96 0.15 -30.70 33.10
CA ALA A 96 -0.53 -30.33 31.87
C ALA A 96 -0.04 -28.97 31.37
N LYS A 97 0.17 -28.85 30.07
CA LYS A 97 0.51 -27.58 29.43
C LYS A 97 -0.75 -26.78 29.14
N LEU A 98 -0.73 -25.50 29.50
CA LEU A 98 -1.65 -24.49 28.99
C LEU A 98 -1.06 -23.90 27.72
N PHE A 99 -1.89 -23.79 26.69
CA PHE A 99 -1.58 -23.09 25.44
C PHE A 99 -2.21 -21.72 25.51
N LEU A 100 -1.51 -20.72 24.97
CA LEU A 100 -1.94 -19.34 24.96
C LEU A 100 -1.35 -18.64 23.73
N LEU A 101 -2.12 -17.72 23.14
CA LEU A 101 -1.67 -17.00 21.95
C LEU A 101 -0.60 -15.97 22.30
N THR A 102 0.43 -15.92 21.48
CA THR A 102 1.40 -14.82 21.45
C THR A 102 0.78 -13.59 20.80
N GLU A 103 1.48 -12.46 20.80
CA GLU A 103 1.05 -11.26 20.07
C GLU A 103 0.85 -11.56 18.57
N ALA A 104 1.76 -12.35 17.97
CA ALA A 104 1.66 -12.79 16.58
C ALA A 104 0.41 -13.66 16.33
N GLY A 105 0.05 -14.54 17.28
CA GLY A 105 -1.18 -15.33 17.17
C GLY A 105 -2.46 -14.50 17.35
N ARG A 106 -2.42 -13.45 18.18
CA ARG A 106 -3.55 -12.52 18.35
C ARG A 106 -3.77 -11.67 17.10
N ALA A 107 -2.71 -11.30 16.39
CA ALA A 107 -2.78 -10.54 15.13
C ALA A 107 -3.64 -11.19 14.02
N ARG A 108 -3.87 -12.51 14.10
CA ARG A 108 -4.69 -13.28 13.15
C ARG A 108 -6.17 -12.88 13.14
N PHE A 109 -6.67 -12.26 14.20
CA PHE A 109 -8.08 -11.92 14.36
C PHE A 109 -8.43 -10.51 13.88
N GLY A 110 -7.52 -9.91 13.12
CA GLY A 110 -7.61 -8.51 12.73
C GLY A 110 -7.20 -7.61 13.89
N HIS A 111 -6.59 -6.49 13.57
CA HIS A 111 -6.33 -5.48 14.56
C HIS A 111 -7.39 -4.40 14.47
N ALA A 112 -8.04 -4.11 15.59
CA ALA A 112 -8.84 -2.90 15.78
C ALA A 112 -8.03 -1.60 15.63
N TYR A 113 -6.78 -1.66 15.14
CA TYR A 113 -5.93 -0.49 14.88
C TYR A 113 -6.46 0.33 13.71
N ASP A 114 -6.98 -0.30 12.66
CA ASP A 114 -7.59 0.43 11.54
C ASP A 114 -8.88 1.12 11.99
N ASP A 115 -9.70 0.45 12.80
CA ASP A 115 -10.91 1.03 13.41
C ASP A 115 -10.58 2.17 14.37
N LEU A 116 -9.57 1.98 15.23
CA LEU A 116 -9.10 3.00 16.16
C LEU A 116 -8.50 4.20 15.42
N ALA A 117 -7.68 3.96 14.39
CA ALA A 117 -7.10 5.01 13.56
C ALA A 117 -8.19 5.79 12.81
N SER A 118 -9.16 5.09 12.23
CA SER A 118 -10.29 5.73 11.55
C SER A 118 -11.13 6.55 12.54
N SER A 119 -11.37 6.01 13.74
CA SER A 119 -12.07 6.74 14.81
C SER A 119 -11.31 8.00 15.26
N ALA A 120 -9.98 7.93 15.36
CA ALA A 120 -9.15 9.07 15.73
C ALA A 120 -9.16 10.17 14.65
N ILE A 121 -9.08 9.79 13.37
CA ILE A 121 -9.13 10.76 12.26
C ILE A 121 -10.54 11.34 12.12
N ARG A 122 -11.60 10.54 12.37
CA ARG A 122 -12.97 11.05 12.42
C ARG A 122 -13.15 12.08 13.53
N PHE A 123 -12.66 11.78 14.73
CA PHE A 123 -12.65 12.73 15.85
C PHE A 123 -11.90 14.02 15.48
N LEU A 124 -10.75 13.92 14.81
CA LEU A 124 -10.00 15.08 14.31
C LEU A 124 -10.82 15.89 13.30
N ALA A 125 -11.48 15.22 12.35
CA ALA A 125 -12.33 15.87 11.35
C ALA A 125 -13.50 16.61 11.99
N GLU A 126 -14.15 16.01 12.98
CA GLU A 126 -15.29 16.59 13.70
C GLU A 126 -14.91 17.82 14.53
N HIS A 127 -13.74 17.81 15.18
CA HIS A 127 -13.35 18.84 16.14
C HIS A 127 -12.43 19.92 15.57
N ALA A 128 -11.62 19.59 14.57
CA ALA A 128 -10.64 20.49 13.95
C ALA A 128 -10.89 20.73 12.45
N GLY A 129 -11.89 20.08 11.86
CA GLY A 129 -12.29 20.27 10.47
C GLY A 129 -11.48 19.46 9.45
N PRO A 130 -11.90 19.48 8.17
CA PRO A 130 -11.28 18.70 7.10
C PRO A 130 -9.84 19.13 6.78
N ASP A 131 -9.50 20.41 6.98
CA ASP A 131 -8.15 20.91 6.76
C ASP A 131 -7.14 20.30 7.74
N ALA A 132 -7.56 19.97 8.97
CA ALA A 132 -6.72 19.28 9.94
C ALA A 132 -6.40 17.85 9.50
N VAL A 133 -7.35 17.16 8.85
CA VAL A 133 -7.13 15.82 8.26
C VAL A 133 -6.12 15.91 7.12
N ARG A 134 -6.23 16.93 6.25
CA ARG A 134 -5.24 17.18 5.18
C ARG A 134 -3.85 17.44 5.75
N ALA A 135 -3.73 18.33 6.75
CA ALA A 135 -2.45 18.61 7.40
C ALA A 135 -1.83 17.38 8.08
N PHE A 136 -2.67 16.53 8.68
CA PHE A 136 -2.23 15.23 9.20
C PHE A 136 -1.70 14.32 8.09
N ALA A 137 -2.40 14.21 6.96
CA ALA A 137 -1.99 13.40 5.83
C ALA A 137 -0.65 13.87 5.23
N GLU A 138 -0.47 15.18 5.05
CA GLU A 138 0.78 15.81 4.59
C GLU A 138 1.94 15.51 5.55
N ARG A 139 1.73 15.68 6.85
CA ARG A 139 2.76 15.37 7.86
C ARG A 139 3.11 13.89 7.89
N ARG A 140 2.12 13.01 7.71
CA ARG A 140 2.31 11.57 7.65
C ARG A 140 3.19 11.19 6.47
N VAL A 141 2.87 11.64 5.26
CA VAL A 141 3.68 11.29 4.09
C VAL A 141 5.08 11.90 4.18
N GLU A 142 5.24 13.11 4.73
CA GLU A 142 6.56 13.70 4.97
C GLU A 142 7.40 12.83 5.91
N GLY A 143 6.78 12.29 6.98
CA GLY A 143 7.46 11.33 7.86
C GLY A 143 7.85 10.02 7.17
N LEU A 144 7.03 9.57 6.21
CA LEU A 144 7.25 8.34 5.43
C LEU A 144 8.42 8.48 4.46
N VAL A 145 8.47 9.57 3.68
CA VAL A 145 9.45 9.73 2.59
C VAL A 145 10.64 10.62 2.96
N GLY A 146 10.50 11.45 4.00
CA GLY A 146 11.52 12.39 4.46
C GLY A 146 12.89 11.76 4.71
N PRO A 147 12.99 10.64 5.44
CA PRO A 147 14.26 9.93 5.67
C PRO A 147 14.96 9.47 4.38
N HIS A 148 14.20 9.25 3.30
CA HIS A 148 14.69 8.75 2.03
C HIS A 148 14.86 9.84 0.97
N ARG A 149 14.53 11.10 1.29
CA ARG A 149 14.45 12.22 0.33
C ARG A 149 15.72 12.35 -0.52
N GLN A 150 16.90 12.36 0.11
CA GLN A 150 18.17 12.52 -0.60
C GLN A 150 18.45 11.38 -1.59
N ALA A 151 18.12 10.15 -1.21
CA ALA A 151 18.27 8.99 -2.10
C ALA A 151 17.32 9.08 -3.30
N ILE A 152 16.09 9.57 -3.06
CA ILE A 152 15.07 9.73 -4.11
C ILE A 152 15.45 10.86 -5.07
N THR A 153 15.90 12.02 -4.56
CA THR A 153 16.17 13.20 -5.39
C THR A 153 17.60 13.26 -5.95
N GLY A 154 18.39 12.19 -5.78
CA GLY A 154 19.80 12.15 -6.20
C GLY A 154 20.01 12.12 -7.72
N SER A 155 19.01 11.68 -8.48
CA SER A 155 19.01 11.73 -9.95
C SER A 155 18.22 12.93 -10.48
N ALA A 156 18.49 13.34 -11.72
CA ALA A 156 17.65 14.29 -12.45
C ALA A 156 16.52 13.60 -13.26
N ASP A 157 16.61 12.29 -13.49
CA ASP A 157 15.64 11.52 -14.27
C ASP A 157 14.44 11.10 -13.40
N PRO A 158 13.20 11.52 -13.70
CA PRO A 158 12.00 11.10 -12.99
C PRO A 158 11.82 9.57 -12.91
N VAL A 159 12.28 8.81 -13.90
CA VAL A 159 12.20 7.34 -13.92
C VAL A 159 13.12 6.74 -12.86
N GLU A 160 14.39 7.19 -12.81
CA GLU A 160 15.33 6.76 -11.76
C GLU A 160 14.86 7.19 -10.37
N ARG A 161 14.28 8.39 -10.24
CA ARG A 161 13.66 8.82 -8.97
C ARG A 161 12.49 7.93 -8.57
N ALA A 162 11.69 7.47 -9.53
CA ALA A 162 10.57 6.56 -9.26
C ALA A 162 11.05 5.19 -8.75
N GLU A 163 12.18 4.69 -9.27
CA GLU A 163 12.82 3.46 -8.77
C GLU A 163 13.34 3.62 -7.34
N ALA A 164 13.99 4.75 -7.04
CA ALA A 164 14.43 5.08 -5.69
C ALA A 164 13.25 5.23 -4.72
N LEU A 165 12.16 5.87 -5.18
CA LEU A 165 10.92 6.01 -4.41
C LEU A 165 10.26 4.65 -4.14
N ALA A 166 10.19 3.76 -5.14
CA ALA A 166 9.68 2.39 -4.96
C ALA A 166 10.50 1.62 -3.93
N THR A 167 11.83 1.78 -3.96
CA THR A 167 12.73 1.18 -2.96
C THR A 167 12.45 1.72 -1.56
N ALA A 168 12.27 3.04 -1.40
CA ALA A 168 11.93 3.66 -0.13
C ALA A 168 10.58 3.17 0.40
N LEU A 169 9.52 3.20 -0.43
CA LEU A 169 8.18 2.74 -0.07
C LEU A 169 8.16 1.25 0.32
N SER A 170 8.95 0.41 -0.35
CA SER A 170 9.10 -1.00 0.02
C SER A 170 9.69 -1.19 1.41
N ARG A 171 10.67 -0.36 1.81
CA ARG A 171 11.24 -0.38 3.16
C ARG A 171 10.21 0.02 4.22
N GLU A 172 9.28 0.89 3.86
CA GLU A 172 8.16 1.30 4.70
C GLU A 172 6.93 0.36 4.61
N GLY A 173 7.09 -0.80 3.96
CA GLY A 173 6.08 -1.86 3.94
C GLY A 173 5.01 -1.74 2.84
N TYR A 174 5.19 -0.90 1.81
CA TYR A 174 4.21 -0.76 0.71
C TYR A 174 4.36 -1.79 -0.42
N ALA A 175 5.35 -2.70 -0.33
CA ALA A 175 5.64 -3.69 -1.38
C ALA A 175 5.60 -3.06 -2.79
N ALA A 176 6.45 -2.04 -2.99
CA ALA A 176 6.41 -1.18 -4.15
C ALA A 176 7.45 -1.57 -5.22
N SER A 177 7.09 -1.36 -6.47
CA SER A 177 7.95 -1.61 -7.65
C SER A 177 7.67 -0.59 -8.74
N THR A 178 8.56 -0.52 -9.74
CA THR A 178 8.32 0.25 -10.97
C THR A 178 8.19 -0.67 -12.17
N ARG A 179 7.48 -0.21 -13.19
CA ARG A 179 7.41 -0.84 -14.52
C ARG A 179 7.61 0.24 -15.59
N GLN A 180 8.47 -0.01 -16.57
CA GLN A 180 8.58 0.90 -17.71
C GLN A 180 7.34 0.80 -18.60
N ILE A 181 6.88 1.95 -19.09
CA ILE A 181 5.74 2.10 -19.98
C ILE A 181 6.23 2.78 -21.26
N GLY A 182 5.84 2.25 -22.42
CA GLY A 182 6.27 2.77 -23.72
C GLY A 182 7.53 2.12 -24.30
N ALA A 183 7.81 0.86 -23.95
CA ALA A 183 8.88 0.08 -24.58
C ALA A 183 8.71 0.08 -26.13
N GLY A 184 9.66 0.69 -26.84
CA GLY A 184 9.64 0.87 -28.30
C GLY A 184 9.28 2.29 -28.77
N ALA A 185 8.90 3.19 -27.88
CA ALA A 185 8.83 4.62 -28.17
C ALA A 185 10.24 5.25 -28.16
N PRO A 186 10.45 6.43 -28.78
CA PRO A 186 11.68 7.20 -28.61
C PRO A 186 12.01 7.36 -27.12
N ALA A 187 13.29 7.35 -26.75
CA ALA A 187 13.73 7.41 -25.35
C ALA A 187 13.12 8.57 -24.55
N SER A 188 12.76 9.67 -25.22
CA SER A 188 12.07 10.83 -24.64
C SER A 188 10.65 10.57 -24.14
N ASN A 189 10.05 9.42 -24.47
CA ASN A 189 8.64 9.09 -24.21
C ASN A 189 8.45 7.84 -23.34
N VAL A 190 9.54 7.27 -22.81
CA VAL A 190 9.47 6.05 -21.99
C VAL A 190 9.20 6.43 -20.53
N GLY A 191 7.93 6.41 -20.13
CA GLY A 191 7.53 6.68 -18.75
C GLY A 191 7.74 5.48 -17.83
N ALA A 192 7.40 5.67 -16.56
CA ALA A 192 7.34 4.63 -15.55
C ALA A 192 5.95 4.55 -14.91
N GLN A 193 5.61 3.37 -14.40
CA GLN A 193 4.47 3.16 -13.53
C GLN A 193 4.99 2.70 -12.18
N LEU A 194 4.73 3.50 -11.15
CA LEU A 194 4.97 3.13 -9.75
C LEU A 194 3.77 2.31 -9.27
N CYS A 195 4.04 1.09 -8.80
CA CYS A 195 3.05 0.14 -8.31
C CYS A 195 3.28 -0.09 -6.81
N GLN A 196 2.23 0.02 -5.99
CA GLN A 196 2.24 -0.41 -4.57
C GLN A 196 1.28 -1.60 -4.43
N HIS A 197 1.82 -2.77 -4.09
CA HIS A 197 1.03 -3.99 -3.93
C HIS A 197 0.50 -4.19 -2.51
N HIS A 198 0.93 -3.35 -1.57
CA HIS A 198 0.40 -3.28 -0.23
C HIS A 198 0.29 -1.80 0.19
N CYS A 199 -0.79 -1.44 0.88
CA CYS A 199 -0.93 -0.11 1.46
C CYS A 199 -1.33 -0.27 2.93
N PRO A 200 -0.41 -0.01 3.88
CA PRO A 200 -0.66 -0.18 5.31
C PRO A 200 -1.80 0.68 5.88
N VAL A 201 -2.32 1.63 5.11
CA VAL A 201 -3.44 2.51 5.51
C VAL A 201 -4.62 2.44 4.56
N ALA A 202 -4.72 1.39 3.73
CA ALA A 202 -5.77 1.30 2.71
C ALA A 202 -7.18 1.41 3.30
N HIS A 203 -7.42 0.78 4.46
CA HIS A 203 -8.72 0.82 5.13
C HIS A 203 -9.08 2.25 5.58
N VAL A 204 -8.16 2.92 6.26
CA VAL A 204 -8.33 4.30 6.73
C VAL A 204 -8.46 5.27 5.55
N ALA A 205 -7.68 5.08 4.49
CA ALA A 205 -7.70 5.92 3.29
C ALA A 205 -8.98 5.75 2.45
N ALA A 206 -9.74 4.67 2.64
CA ALA A 206 -11.05 4.50 2.01
C ALA A 206 -12.08 5.50 2.58
N GLU A 207 -12.00 5.81 3.89
CA GLU A 207 -12.84 6.83 4.53
C GLU A 207 -12.25 8.24 4.41
N PHE A 208 -10.92 8.37 4.41
CA PHE A 208 -10.20 9.65 4.37
C PHE A 208 -9.28 9.76 3.14
N PRO A 209 -9.81 10.11 1.95
CA PRO A 209 -9.05 10.21 0.70
C PRO A 209 -7.87 11.20 0.73
N GLN A 210 -7.87 12.16 1.66
CA GLN A 210 -6.78 13.11 1.88
C GLN A 210 -5.43 12.40 2.07
N LEU A 211 -5.43 11.17 2.61
CA LEU A 211 -4.23 10.33 2.73
C LEU A 211 -3.62 9.98 1.37
N CYS A 212 -4.45 9.57 0.40
CA CYS A 212 -3.99 9.25 -0.95
C CYS A 212 -3.64 10.50 -1.76
N GLU A 213 -4.35 11.61 -1.52
CA GLU A 213 -4.10 12.90 -2.18
C GLU A 213 -2.74 13.47 -1.76
N ALA A 214 -2.49 13.56 -0.46
CA ALA A 214 -1.21 14.03 0.08
C ALA A 214 -0.04 13.13 -0.38
N GLU A 215 -0.24 11.81 -0.43
CA GLU A 215 0.74 10.87 -0.99
C GLU A 215 1.06 11.19 -2.46
N THR A 216 0.03 11.38 -3.28
CA THR A 216 0.19 11.69 -4.72
C THR A 216 0.91 13.01 -4.93
N GLU A 217 0.58 14.04 -4.14
CA GLU A 217 1.26 15.33 -4.20
C GLU A 217 2.74 15.23 -3.78
N ALA A 218 3.04 14.49 -2.71
CA ALA A 218 4.40 14.25 -2.27
C ALA A 218 5.22 13.50 -3.34
N PHE A 219 4.62 12.53 -4.03
CA PHE A 219 5.29 11.84 -5.13
C PHE A 219 5.60 12.79 -6.29
N ALA A 220 4.64 13.62 -6.71
CA ALA A 220 4.89 14.64 -7.74
C ALA A 220 6.08 15.55 -7.37
N LYS A 221 6.11 16.03 -6.11
CA LYS A 221 7.20 16.88 -5.60
C LYS A 221 8.56 16.17 -5.63
N LEU A 222 8.62 14.92 -5.18
CA LEU A 222 9.86 14.14 -5.13
C LEU A 222 10.38 13.80 -6.53
N LEU A 223 9.48 13.40 -7.42
CA LEU A 223 9.82 13.00 -8.79
C LEU A 223 10.10 14.20 -9.68
N GLY A 224 9.68 15.41 -9.28
CA GLY A 224 9.92 16.64 -10.04
C GLY A 224 9.10 16.73 -11.33
N THR A 225 8.04 15.94 -11.45
CA THR A 225 7.12 15.91 -12.59
C THR A 225 5.70 15.67 -12.10
N HIS A 226 4.71 15.97 -12.93
CA HIS A 226 3.34 15.60 -12.62
C HIS A 226 3.23 14.07 -12.58
N VAL A 227 2.35 13.58 -11.71
CA VAL A 227 2.01 12.17 -11.63
C VAL A 227 0.51 11.99 -11.73
N GLN A 228 0.08 10.83 -12.22
CA GLN A 228 -1.33 10.50 -12.29
C GLN A 228 -1.61 9.20 -11.55
N ARG A 229 -2.35 9.27 -10.46
CA ARG A 229 -2.88 8.08 -9.77
C ARG A 229 -3.97 7.45 -10.65
N LEU A 230 -3.80 6.20 -11.05
CA LEU A 230 -4.72 5.47 -11.92
C LEU A 230 -5.60 4.49 -11.15
N ALA A 231 -5.07 3.88 -10.10
CA ALA A 231 -5.76 2.91 -9.26
C ALA A 231 -5.32 3.03 -7.80
N THR A 232 -6.17 2.64 -6.85
CA THR A 232 -5.87 2.65 -5.41
C THR A 232 -6.49 1.45 -4.70
N ILE A 233 -5.72 0.80 -3.84
CA ILE A 233 -6.22 -0.27 -2.96
C ILE A 233 -7.38 0.22 -2.08
N ALA A 234 -7.33 1.48 -1.63
CA ALA A 234 -8.40 2.12 -0.85
C ALA A 234 -9.76 2.18 -1.58
N ARG A 235 -9.77 2.11 -2.92
CA ARG A 235 -10.99 2.05 -3.75
C ARG A 235 -11.34 0.63 -4.20
N GLY A 236 -10.66 -0.39 -3.66
CA GLY A 236 -10.90 -1.79 -3.97
C GLY A 236 -10.07 -2.36 -5.12
N ASP A 237 -9.10 -1.60 -5.66
CA ASP A 237 -8.17 -2.14 -6.65
C ASP A 237 -7.17 -3.13 -6.02
N ASN A 238 -6.59 -4.00 -6.84
CA ASN A 238 -5.59 -4.97 -6.40
C ASN A 238 -4.20 -4.37 -6.11
N ALA A 239 -3.96 -3.13 -6.56
CA ALA A 239 -2.73 -2.37 -6.33
C ALA A 239 -2.98 -0.87 -6.52
N CYS A 240 -2.20 -0.03 -5.84
CA CYS A 240 -2.11 1.38 -6.24
C CYS A 240 -1.19 1.49 -7.44
N THR A 241 -1.60 2.22 -8.47
CA THR A 241 -0.75 2.49 -9.65
C THR A 241 -0.69 3.98 -9.93
N THR A 242 0.53 4.50 -10.10
CA THR A 242 0.79 5.90 -10.39
C THR A 242 1.66 6.00 -11.65
N HIS A 243 1.17 6.70 -12.66
CA HIS A 243 1.94 6.98 -13.87
C HIS A 243 2.90 8.16 -13.64
N VAL A 244 4.14 7.96 -14.06
CA VAL A 244 5.26 8.90 -14.00
C VAL A 244 5.79 9.11 -15.42
N PRO A 245 5.59 10.29 -16.02
CA PRO A 245 6.12 10.59 -17.35
C PRO A 245 7.65 10.66 -17.39
N ALA A 246 8.24 10.31 -18.54
CA ALA A 246 9.69 10.28 -18.82
C ALA A 246 10.40 11.64 -18.77
N GLY A 247 9.64 12.72 -18.89
CA GLY A 247 10.14 14.09 -18.97
C GLY A 247 9.02 15.07 -18.69
N PRO A 248 9.31 16.39 -18.61
CA PRO A 248 8.27 17.38 -18.40
C PRO A 248 7.40 17.40 -19.66
N ALA A 249 6.27 16.69 -19.63
CA ALA A 249 5.19 17.02 -20.54
C ALA A 249 4.74 18.42 -20.12
N GLY A 250 5.25 19.42 -20.82
CA GLY A 250 4.78 20.79 -20.73
C GLY A 250 3.30 20.82 -21.09
N ILE A 251 2.45 20.74 -20.08
CA ILE A 251 1.22 21.50 -20.08
C ILE A 251 1.48 22.60 -19.05
N PRO A 252 1.65 23.87 -19.46
CA PRO A 252 1.79 24.96 -18.51
C PRO A 252 0.57 24.96 -17.59
N ALA A 253 0.84 24.96 -16.27
CA ALA A 253 -0.17 25.18 -15.26
C ALA A 253 -0.71 26.60 -15.44
N HIS A 254 -1.89 26.71 -16.09
CA HIS A 254 -2.58 27.95 -16.47
C HIS A 254 -1.77 28.91 -17.38
N PRO A 255 -2.37 29.45 -18.46
CA PRO A 255 -1.83 30.68 -19.03
C PRO A 255 -1.98 31.77 -17.97
N GLU A 256 -0.86 32.26 -17.45
CA GLU A 256 -0.81 33.56 -16.79
C GLU A 256 -1.52 34.55 -17.74
N PRO A 257 -2.50 35.36 -17.28
CA PRO A 257 -3.11 36.34 -18.15
C PRO A 257 -1.99 37.26 -18.64
N ASP A 258 -1.85 37.27 -19.96
CA ASP A 258 -0.88 38.04 -20.72
C ASP A 258 -0.74 39.44 -20.09
N ARG A 259 0.40 39.67 -19.42
CA ARG A 259 0.78 41.03 -19.05
C ARG A 259 1.23 41.70 -20.33
N THR A 260 0.25 42.11 -21.12
CA THR A 260 0.44 43.06 -22.20
C THR A 260 1.11 44.28 -21.59
N THR A 261 2.40 44.43 -21.88
CA THR A 261 3.15 45.64 -21.56
C THR A 261 2.45 46.79 -22.28
N PRO A 262 1.91 47.80 -21.57
CA PRO A 262 1.41 48.98 -22.25
C PRO A 262 2.64 49.70 -22.81
N GLY A 263 2.70 49.80 -24.14
CA GLY A 263 3.67 50.63 -24.83
C GLY A 263 3.66 52.05 -24.29
N ALA A 264 4.85 52.64 -24.26
CA ALA A 264 5.11 54.00 -23.81
C ALA A 264 4.07 55.00 -24.36
N ALA A 265 3.24 55.53 -23.47
CA ALA A 265 2.38 56.67 -23.76
C ALA A 265 3.21 57.95 -23.65
N ALA A 266 3.21 58.71 -24.74
CA ALA A 266 3.81 60.03 -24.85
C ALA A 266 3.22 61.02 -23.82
N ALA A 267 4.07 61.95 -23.38
CA ALA A 267 3.75 63.01 -22.43
C ALA A 267 2.59 63.92 -22.93
N PRO A 268 1.76 64.46 -22.02
CA PRO A 268 0.70 65.39 -22.39
C PRO A 268 1.24 66.80 -22.66
N PRO A 269 0.66 67.58 -23.59
CA PRO A 269 0.95 68.99 -23.73
C PRO A 269 0.18 69.83 -22.71
N ASP A 270 0.79 70.95 -22.35
CA ASP A 270 0.40 71.92 -21.33
C ASP A 270 -1.04 72.46 -21.46
N GLY A 271 -1.62 72.74 -20.29
CA GLY A 271 -3.02 73.08 -20.10
C GLY A 271 -3.44 74.43 -20.68
N HIS A 272 -4.67 74.45 -21.18
CA HIS A 272 -5.47 75.66 -21.38
C HIS A 272 -6.74 75.56 -20.52
N ALA A 273 -6.83 76.43 -19.52
CA ALA A 273 -7.96 76.48 -18.59
C ALA A 273 -9.20 77.12 -19.24
N PRO A 274 -10.40 76.55 -19.10
CA PRO A 274 -11.63 77.27 -19.44
C PRO A 274 -12.10 78.13 -18.26
N ARG A 275 -12.35 79.41 -18.57
CA ARG A 275 -12.95 80.42 -17.69
C ARG A 275 -14.42 80.06 -17.40
N ILE A 276 -14.79 79.99 -16.12
CA ILE A 276 -16.19 80.02 -15.66
C ILE A 276 -16.54 81.46 -15.27
N PRO A 277 -17.61 82.08 -15.80
CA PRO A 277 -18.10 83.36 -15.32
C PRO A 277 -19.02 83.21 -14.09
N ASN A 278 -18.81 84.14 -13.17
CA ASN A 278 -19.50 84.39 -11.90
C ASN A 278 -21.04 84.26 -11.89
N GLY A 279 -21.58 83.90 -10.71
CA GLY A 279 -22.68 84.66 -10.12
C GLY A 279 -23.64 83.88 -9.22
N GLY A 280 -23.61 84.16 -7.91
CA GLY A 280 -24.74 83.88 -7.00
C GLY A 280 -24.35 83.56 -5.56
N LYS A 281 -24.34 84.58 -4.69
CA LYS A 281 -24.08 84.51 -3.23
C LYS A 281 -25.39 84.34 -2.42
N PRO A 282 -25.33 84.09 -1.09
CA PRO A 282 -26.20 83.14 -0.38
C PRO A 282 -27.33 83.80 0.44
N ALA A 283 -28.19 82.94 1.00
CA ALA A 283 -28.91 83.15 2.26
C ALA A 283 -28.48 82.08 3.26
#